data_AF-A0A336N7K2-F1
#
_entry.id   AF-A0A336N7K2-F1
#
_cell.length_a   1.000
_cell.length_b   1.000
_cell.length_c   1.000
_cell.angle_alpha   90.00
_cell.angle_beta   90.00
_cell.angle_gamma   90.00
#
_symmetry.space_group_name_H-M   'P 1'
#
loop_
_entity.id
_entity.type
_entity.pdbx_description
1 polymer ?
#
loop_
_entity_poly.entity_id
_entity_poly.type
_entity_poly.pdbx_seq_one_letter_code
_entity_poly.pdbx_strand_id
1 'polypeptide(L)'
;MDDDASSEVEGIKRTLALLMFAKDSELAIGGAMLHEEMMYLQYENGARFDGLLHPNKTGLNLRKLTDCLVNEFEEKIDFCGWWYFAFPLSKVKHLAFPFFVRGDDIGFGLAHKFHIITLNGICSWQGDFALKHSPFTAYLDNRHQIMQHFHHCGKEGRRGLIMMLSRIFFKNLFTYQYETALAITYAIEDASKGSEFWTKNVDMSEKRKEINALISNEKAVDVSLDIFASARAGNPHENRLARVIRWSTLNGHLLPKIFLNGDMYGKTKAMHI
;
A
#
# COMPACT_ATOMS: atom_id res chain seq x y z
N MET A 1 -1.20 -12.79 12.56
CA MET A 1 0.06 -12.04 12.70
C MET A 1 0.94 -12.48 11.56
N ASP A 2 1.55 -11.51 10.89
CA ASP A 2 2.46 -11.76 9.78
C ASP A 2 3.80 -12.31 10.29
N ASP A 3 4.56 -12.98 9.42
CA ASP A 3 5.85 -13.57 9.81
C ASP A 3 6.97 -12.53 10.00
N ASP A 4 6.85 -11.38 9.34
CA ASP A 4 7.73 -10.22 9.49
C ASP A 4 7.16 -9.15 10.45
N ALA A 5 6.14 -9.50 11.25
CA ALA A 5 5.58 -8.63 12.28
C ALA A 5 6.19 -8.91 13.66
N SER A 6 6.59 -7.86 14.35
CA SER A 6 6.97 -7.93 15.76
C SER A 6 5.83 -7.42 16.65
N SER A 7 5.56 -8.07 17.78
CA SER A 7 4.58 -7.58 18.77
C SER A 7 4.99 -7.96 20.18
N GLU A 8 4.57 -7.14 21.14
CA GLU A 8 4.73 -7.45 22.55
C GLU A 8 3.71 -8.48 23.01
N VAL A 9 4.14 -9.43 23.85
CA VAL A 9 3.26 -10.46 24.45
C VAL A 9 2.07 -9.82 25.19
N GLU A 10 2.27 -8.64 25.75
CA GLU A 10 1.22 -7.87 26.43
C GLU A 10 0.07 -7.49 25.49
N GLY A 11 0.33 -7.21 24.21
CA GLY A 11 -0.71 -6.95 23.22
C GLY A 11 -1.63 -8.16 23.05
N ILE A 12 -1.04 -9.36 22.95
CA ILE A 12 -1.78 -10.63 22.85
C ILE A 12 -2.61 -10.88 24.10
N LYS A 13 -2.04 -10.65 25.29
CA LYS A 13 -2.76 -10.80 26.57
C LYS A 13 -3.96 -9.87 26.66
N ARG A 14 -3.82 -8.61 26.22
CA ARG A 14 -4.92 -7.62 26.19
C ARG A 14 -6.01 -8.03 25.21
N THR A 15 -5.64 -8.49 24.02
CA THR A 15 -6.58 -9.04 23.05
C THR A 15 -7.37 -10.20 23.63
N LEU A 16 -6.69 -11.17 24.25
CA LEU A 16 -7.36 -12.31 24.89
C LEU A 16 -8.28 -11.87 26.02
N ALA A 17 -7.83 -10.97 26.89
CA ALA A 17 -8.65 -10.44 27.98
C ALA A 17 -9.92 -9.75 27.45
N LEU A 18 -9.79 -8.87 26.45
CA LEU A 18 -10.95 -8.22 25.81
C LEU A 18 -11.94 -9.24 25.24
N LEU A 19 -11.44 -10.19 24.45
CA LEU A 19 -12.28 -11.19 23.79
C LEU A 19 -12.96 -12.14 24.78
N MET A 20 -12.32 -12.47 25.90
CA MET A 20 -12.90 -13.31 26.96
C MET A 20 -14.12 -12.66 27.63
N PHE A 21 -14.18 -11.33 27.71
CA PHE A 21 -15.30 -10.59 28.29
C PHE A 21 -16.23 -10.00 27.22
N ALA A 22 -15.98 -10.27 25.94
CA ALA A 22 -16.77 -9.77 24.84
C ALA A 22 -18.20 -10.34 24.90
N LYS A 23 -19.19 -9.45 24.87
CA LYS A 23 -20.60 -9.83 24.73
C LYS A 23 -21.03 -9.94 23.27
N ASP A 24 -20.32 -9.24 22.39
CA ASP A 24 -20.56 -9.27 20.96
C ASP A 24 -19.83 -10.45 20.32
N SER A 25 -20.60 -11.39 19.77
CA SER A 25 -20.07 -12.56 19.07
C SER A 25 -19.33 -12.23 17.77
N GLU A 26 -19.46 -11.00 17.26
CA GLU A 26 -18.84 -10.49 16.04
C GLU A 26 -17.60 -9.65 16.32
N LEU A 27 -17.26 -9.44 17.59
CA LEU A 27 -16.12 -8.63 17.99
C LEU A 27 -14.81 -9.21 17.45
N ALA A 28 -14.09 -8.37 16.71
CA ALA A 28 -12.72 -8.62 16.28
C ALA A 28 -11.82 -7.47 16.77
N ILE A 29 -10.57 -7.79 17.05
CA ILE A 29 -9.58 -6.84 17.56
C ILE A 29 -8.50 -6.64 16.49
N GLY A 30 -8.40 -5.41 16.00
CA GLY A 30 -7.28 -4.93 15.21
C GLY A 30 -6.15 -4.43 16.12
N GLY A 31 -4.91 -4.72 15.76
CA GLY A 31 -3.75 -4.07 16.33
C GLY A 31 -3.28 -2.93 15.44
N ALA A 32 -2.90 -1.80 16.04
CA ALA A 32 -2.25 -0.72 15.30
C ALA A 32 -0.91 -1.20 14.71
N MET A 33 -0.59 -0.78 13.50
CA MET A 33 0.74 -0.93 12.93
C MET A 33 1.57 0.31 13.26
N LEU A 34 2.76 0.09 13.82
CA LEU A 34 3.77 1.11 14.05
C LEU A 34 4.95 0.86 13.12
N HIS A 35 5.67 1.92 12.80
CA HIS A 35 6.91 1.82 12.03
C HIS A 35 8.00 1.13 12.86
N GLU A 36 8.67 0.12 12.32
CA GLU A 36 9.80 -0.53 12.98
C GLU A 36 10.99 0.44 13.14
N GLU A 37 11.24 1.30 12.16
CA GLU A 37 12.35 2.27 12.20
C GLU A 37 12.08 3.42 13.17
N MET A 38 10.81 3.74 13.38
CA MET A 38 10.33 4.79 14.30
C MET A 38 9.22 4.21 15.17
N MET A 39 9.60 3.36 16.13
CA MET A 39 8.71 2.53 16.96
C MET A 39 7.60 3.27 17.74
N TYR A 40 7.58 4.60 17.75
CA TYR A 40 6.53 5.42 18.37
C TYR A 40 5.54 6.02 17.36
N LEU A 41 5.82 5.93 16.06
CA LEU A 41 5.05 6.53 15.00
C LEU A 41 4.06 5.49 14.46
N GLN A 42 2.78 5.83 14.48
CA GLN A 42 1.71 4.97 13.99
C GLN A 42 1.60 5.07 12.47
N TYR A 43 1.62 3.93 11.79
CA TYR A 43 1.35 3.82 10.36
C TYR A 43 -0.16 3.76 10.10
N GLU A 44 -0.87 2.88 10.80
CA GLU A 44 -2.30 2.64 10.63
C GLU A 44 -2.92 2.09 11.92
N ASN A 45 -4.17 2.43 12.21
CA ASN A 45 -4.96 1.82 13.30
C ASN A 45 -6.32 1.33 12.78
N GLY A 46 -6.26 0.32 11.90
CA GLY A 46 -7.37 -0.11 11.06
C GLY A 46 -7.62 0.84 9.88
N ALA A 47 -8.49 0.43 8.97
CA ALA A 47 -8.75 1.21 7.76
C ALA A 47 -10.20 1.10 7.29
N ARG A 48 -10.60 2.10 6.50
CA ARG A 48 -11.91 2.16 5.83
C ARG A 48 -11.78 1.91 4.35
N PHE A 49 -12.86 1.41 3.75
CA PHE A 49 -12.95 1.19 2.32
C PHE A 49 -14.30 1.67 1.76
N ASP A 50 -14.25 2.63 0.84
CA ASP A 50 -15.41 3.16 0.10
C ASP A 50 -15.23 3.04 -1.42
N GLY A 51 -14.38 2.09 -1.83
CA GLY A 51 -13.82 1.99 -3.18
C GLY A 51 -12.43 2.56 -3.32
N LEU A 52 -11.96 3.30 -2.31
CA LEU A 52 -10.57 3.64 -2.07
C LEU A 52 -10.18 3.22 -0.64
N LEU A 53 -8.89 3.01 -0.42
CA LEU A 53 -8.33 2.68 0.89
C LEU A 53 -8.07 3.95 1.69
N HIS A 54 -8.54 3.98 2.93
CA HIS A 54 -8.32 5.09 3.85
C HIS A 54 -7.78 4.55 5.17
N PRO A 55 -6.45 4.58 5.40
CA PRO A 55 -5.89 4.19 6.68
C PRO A 55 -6.35 5.15 7.77
N ASN A 56 -6.74 4.64 8.93
CA ASN A 56 -7.15 5.46 10.06
C ASN A 56 -5.91 5.85 10.88
N LYS A 57 -5.91 7.11 11.36
CA LYS A 57 -4.97 7.61 12.38
C LYS A 57 -3.48 7.47 12.03
N THR A 58 -3.13 7.62 10.77
CA THR A 58 -1.73 7.66 10.30
C THR A 58 -0.97 8.85 10.87
N GLY A 59 0.28 8.65 11.28
CA GLY A 59 1.21 9.70 11.68
C GLY A 59 1.10 10.16 13.14
N LEU A 60 0.29 9.50 13.97
CA LEU A 60 0.24 9.79 15.41
C LEU A 60 1.56 9.42 16.08
N ASN A 61 2.06 10.30 16.95
CA ASN A 61 3.25 10.06 17.77
C ASN A 61 2.81 9.61 19.17
N LEU A 62 2.85 8.30 19.40
CA LEU A 62 2.32 7.64 20.61
C LEU A 62 3.16 7.88 21.89
N ARG A 63 4.19 8.75 21.82
CA ARG A 63 4.83 9.32 23.01
C ARG A 63 4.09 10.53 23.57
N LYS A 64 3.19 11.13 22.78
CA LYS A 64 2.42 12.31 23.17
C LYS A 64 1.08 11.86 23.74
N LEU A 65 0.76 12.32 24.95
CA LEU A 65 -0.53 12.08 25.57
C LEU A 65 -1.70 12.50 24.67
N THR A 66 -1.59 13.65 23.99
CA THR A 66 -2.62 14.14 23.07
C THR A 66 -2.92 13.15 21.95
N ASP A 67 -1.87 12.57 21.37
CA ASP A 67 -1.99 11.65 20.24
C ASP A 67 -2.56 10.31 20.72
N CYS A 68 -2.17 9.85 21.92
CA CYS A 68 -2.76 8.67 22.55
C CYS A 68 -4.26 8.85 22.83
N LEU A 69 -4.67 10.04 23.32
CA LEU A 69 -6.08 10.36 23.55
C LEU A 69 -6.86 10.42 22.23
N VAL A 70 -6.27 10.98 21.16
CA VAL A 70 -6.85 10.91 19.81
C VAL A 70 -6.99 9.47 19.35
N ASN A 71 -6.00 8.61 19.66
CA ASN A 71 -6.00 7.22 19.27
C ASN A 71 -7.09 6.37 19.97
N GLU A 72 -7.63 6.80 21.10
CA GLU A 72 -8.76 6.13 21.78
C GLU A 72 -10.13 6.39 21.16
N PHE A 73 -10.31 7.46 20.36
CA PHE A 73 -11.62 7.73 19.77
C PHE A 73 -12.01 6.65 18.76
N GLU A 74 -13.12 5.94 18.99
CA GLU A 74 -13.57 4.92 18.04
C GLU A 74 -13.87 5.52 16.66
N GLU A 75 -13.32 4.90 15.62
CA GLU A 75 -13.58 5.22 14.22
C GLU A 75 -14.12 3.97 13.52
N LYS A 76 -14.88 4.16 12.44
CA LYS A 76 -15.31 3.03 11.59
C LYS A 76 -14.08 2.33 11.04
N ILE A 77 -14.03 1.00 11.18
CA ILE A 77 -12.99 0.13 10.62
C ILE A 77 -13.69 -0.93 9.78
N ASP A 78 -13.34 -1.00 8.49
CA ASP A 78 -13.88 -1.97 7.54
C ASP A 78 -12.99 -3.21 7.43
N PHE A 79 -11.67 -3.04 7.66
CA PHE A 79 -10.71 -4.15 7.71
C PHE A 79 -9.48 -3.75 8.55
N CYS A 80 -8.69 -4.76 8.94
CA CYS A 80 -7.39 -4.59 9.57
C CYS A 80 -6.35 -5.45 8.85
N GLY A 81 -5.13 -4.94 8.75
CA GLY A 81 -4.02 -5.71 8.22
C GLY A 81 -3.67 -6.92 9.10
N TRP A 82 -3.13 -7.94 8.47
CA TRP A 82 -2.85 -9.23 9.15
C TRP A 82 -1.57 -9.26 9.98
N TRP A 83 -0.80 -8.16 10.00
CA TRP A 83 0.24 -7.93 11.00
C TRP A 83 -0.30 -8.15 12.43
N TYR A 84 -1.55 -7.73 12.69
CA TYR A 84 -2.25 -8.02 13.94
C TYR A 84 -3.78 -7.94 13.75
N PHE A 85 -4.42 -9.10 13.65
CA PHE A 85 -5.88 -9.18 13.59
C PHE A 85 -6.38 -10.46 14.28
N ALA A 86 -7.22 -10.30 15.30
CA ALA A 86 -7.85 -11.40 16.03
C ALA A 86 -9.36 -11.36 15.80
N PHE A 87 -9.93 -12.46 15.31
CA PHE A 87 -11.34 -12.50 14.90
C PHE A 87 -11.98 -13.87 15.23
N PRO A 88 -13.30 -13.93 15.39
CA PRO A 88 -14.01 -15.16 15.72
C PRO A 88 -14.12 -16.07 14.50
N LEU A 89 -13.59 -17.29 14.60
CA LEU A 89 -13.65 -18.28 13.52
C LEU A 89 -15.10 -18.65 13.13
N SER A 90 -16.03 -18.60 14.08
CA SER A 90 -17.47 -18.85 13.83
C SER A 90 -18.12 -17.85 12.87
N LYS A 91 -17.48 -16.70 12.62
CA LYS A 91 -17.96 -15.67 11.70
C LYS A 91 -17.29 -15.74 10.32
N VAL A 92 -16.30 -16.61 10.15
CA VAL A 92 -15.64 -16.83 8.86
C VAL A 92 -16.55 -17.65 7.95
N LYS A 93 -16.86 -17.10 6.78
CA LYS A 93 -17.73 -17.72 5.75
C LYS A 93 -16.96 -18.12 4.50
N HIS A 94 -15.87 -17.41 4.21
CA HIS A 94 -15.07 -17.58 3.03
C HIS A 94 -13.59 -17.53 3.39
N LEU A 95 -12.76 -18.26 2.64
CA LEU A 95 -11.32 -18.09 2.70
C LEU A 95 -10.92 -16.82 1.94
N ALA A 96 -9.72 -16.32 2.22
CA ALA A 96 -9.18 -15.19 1.50
C ALA A 96 -9.07 -15.49 0.00
N PHE A 97 -9.34 -14.47 -0.81
CA PHE A 97 -9.19 -14.57 -2.26
C PHE A 97 -7.71 -14.78 -2.61
N PRO A 98 -7.37 -15.64 -3.59
CA PRO A 98 -5.99 -16.03 -3.89
C PRO A 98 -5.24 -14.91 -4.62
N PHE A 99 -4.91 -13.84 -3.90
CA PHE A 99 -4.07 -12.75 -4.39
C PHE A 99 -2.59 -13.14 -4.45
N PHE A 100 -2.16 -14.32 -3.99
CA PHE A 100 -0.77 -14.64 -3.67
C PHE A 100 -0.22 -13.80 -2.51
N VAL A 101 -0.13 -12.49 -2.65
CA VAL A 101 0.20 -11.52 -1.58
C VAL A 101 -0.36 -10.14 -1.94
N ARG A 102 -0.54 -9.28 -0.93
CA ARG A 102 -1.08 -7.91 -0.99
C ARG A 102 -2.60 -7.90 -1.20
N GLY A 103 -3.32 -7.40 -0.19
CA GLY A 103 -4.75 -7.11 -0.23
C GLY A 103 -5.67 -8.28 0.06
N ASP A 104 -5.15 -9.45 0.37
CA ASP A 104 -5.87 -10.60 0.90
C ASP A 104 -6.51 -10.31 2.27
N ASP A 105 -5.80 -9.59 3.13
CA ASP A 105 -6.31 -9.05 4.39
C ASP A 105 -7.50 -8.09 4.21
N ILE A 106 -7.39 -7.17 3.25
CA ILE A 106 -8.44 -6.22 2.89
C ILE A 106 -9.70 -6.98 2.44
N GLY A 107 -9.54 -7.89 1.48
CA GLY A 107 -10.67 -8.62 0.90
C GLY A 107 -11.31 -9.55 1.92
N PHE A 108 -10.50 -10.16 2.78
CA PHE A 108 -11.00 -10.96 3.88
C PHE A 108 -11.81 -10.12 4.87
N GLY A 109 -11.32 -8.95 5.28
CA GLY A 109 -12.06 -8.04 6.16
C GLY A 109 -13.40 -7.63 5.55
N LEU A 110 -13.39 -7.17 4.29
CA LEU A 110 -14.58 -6.70 3.58
C LEU A 110 -15.61 -7.80 3.26
N ALA A 111 -15.17 -9.05 3.11
CA ALA A 111 -16.05 -10.19 2.86
C ALA A 111 -16.81 -10.69 4.11
N HIS A 112 -16.39 -10.24 5.30
CA HIS A 112 -16.95 -10.68 6.57
C HIS A 112 -17.59 -9.52 7.34
N LYS A 113 -18.49 -9.86 8.28
CA LYS A 113 -19.15 -8.89 9.14
C LYS A 113 -18.53 -8.96 10.53
N PHE A 114 -17.33 -8.43 10.65
CA PHE A 114 -16.68 -8.25 11.94
C PHE A 114 -17.04 -6.89 12.52
N HIS A 115 -17.32 -6.83 13.82
CA HIS A 115 -17.30 -5.58 14.56
C HIS A 115 -15.86 -5.36 15.00
N ILE A 116 -15.13 -4.56 14.24
CA ILE A 116 -13.69 -4.35 14.48
C ILE A 116 -13.50 -3.14 15.39
N ILE A 117 -12.78 -3.36 16.49
CA ILE A 117 -12.28 -2.29 17.36
C ILE A 117 -10.76 -2.37 17.49
N THR A 118 -10.15 -1.28 17.92
CA THR A 118 -8.73 -1.21 18.27
C THR A 118 -8.58 -0.69 19.70
N LEU A 119 -7.44 -0.95 20.34
CA LEU A 119 -7.15 -0.47 21.68
C LEU A 119 -5.68 -0.06 21.78
N ASN A 120 -5.39 1.07 22.44
CA ASN A 120 -4.01 1.45 22.74
C ASN A 120 -3.29 0.33 23.51
N GLY A 121 -2.05 0.06 23.10
CA GLY A 121 -1.25 -1.04 23.65
C GLY A 121 -1.49 -2.40 22.98
N ILE A 122 -2.42 -2.50 22.03
CA ILE A 122 -2.51 -3.64 21.11
C ILE A 122 -1.96 -3.18 19.76
N CYS A 123 -0.75 -3.64 19.45
CA CYS A 123 -0.04 -3.19 18.25
C CYS A 123 1.04 -4.15 17.79
N SER A 124 1.53 -3.92 16.57
CA SER A 124 2.71 -4.58 16.02
C SER A 124 3.61 -3.55 15.32
N TRP A 125 4.87 -3.92 15.14
CA TRP A 125 5.85 -3.18 14.36
C TRP A 125 6.13 -3.92 13.06
N GLN A 126 6.12 -3.17 11.96
CA GLN A 126 6.49 -3.66 10.63
C GLN A 126 7.46 -2.67 9.98
N GLY A 127 8.36 -3.21 9.15
CA GLY A 127 9.18 -2.39 8.26
C GLY A 127 8.36 -1.65 7.21
N ASP A 128 8.87 -0.50 6.75
CA ASP A 128 8.16 0.35 5.79
C ASP A 128 7.90 -0.37 4.45
N PHE A 129 6.63 -0.39 4.01
CA PHE A 129 6.22 -0.95 2.73
C PHE A 129 6.90 -0.27 1.53
N ALA A 130 7.32 0.99 1.67
CA ALA A 130 8.07 1.72 0.65
C ALA A 130 9.41 1.05 0.31
N LEU A 131 10.05 0.38 1.28
CA LEU A 131 11.31 -0.35 1.07
C LEU A 131 11.13 -1.60 0.21
N LYS A 132 9.90 -2.14 0.16
CA LYS A 132 9.54 -3.32 -0.64
C LYS A 132 9.02 -2.94 -2.03
N HIS A 133 9.12 -1.68 -2.44
CA HIS A 133 8.60 -1.23 -3.73
C HIS A 133 9.45 -1.73 -4.90
N SER A 134 8.79 -2.35 -5.87
CA SER A 134 9.33 -2.80 -7.15
C SER A 134 8.22 -2.80 -8.21
N PRO A 135 8.55 -2.87 -9.52
CA PRO A 135 7.53 -3.07 -10.55
C PRO A 135 6.62 -4.29 -10.27
N PHE A 136 7.17 -5.38 -9.73
CA PHE A 136 6.37 -6.56 -9.39
C PHE A 136 5.41 -6.31 -8.22
N THR A 137 5.84 -5.64 -7.15
CA THR A 137 4.93 -5.31 -6.05
C THR A 137 3.90 -4.27 -6.48
N ALA A 138 4.26 -3.32 -7.35
CA ALA A 138 3.29 -2.39 -7.93
C ALA A 138 2.23 -3.10 -8.79
N TYR A 139 2.62 -4.13 -9.55
CA TYR A 139 1.67 -5.00 -10.24
C TYR A 139 0.68 -5.66 -9.25
N LEU A 140 1.19 -6.25 -8.17
CA LEU A 140 0.36 -6.90 -7.15
C LEU A 140 -0.58 -5.90 -6.45
N ASP A 141 -0.04 -4.75 -6.03
CA ASP A 141 -0.76 -3.67 -5.33
C ASP A 141 -1.93 -3.13 -6.18
N ASN A 142 -1.69 -2.83 -7.46
CA ASN A 142 -2.74 -2.26 -8.31
C ASN A 142 -3.79 -3.30 -8.70
N ARG A 143 -3.38 -4.55 -8.92
CA ARG A 143 -4.29 -5.64 -9.28
C ARG A 143 -5.25 -5.95 -8.13
N HIS A 144 -4.78 -6.04 -6.88
CA HIS A 144 -5.70 -6.30 -5.77
C HIS A 144 -6.67 -5.14 -5.59
N GLN A 145 -6.23 -3.88 -5.73
CA GLN A 145 -7.13 -2.72 -5.62
C GLN A 145 -8.28 -2.76 -6.63
N ILE A 146 -8.00 -3.17 -7.87
CA ILE A 146 -9.03 -3.36 -8.90
C ILE A 146 -10.00 -4.48 -8.49
N MET A 147 -9.49 -5.60 -7.99
CA MET A 147 -10.34 -6.71 -7.57
C MET A 147 -11.17 -6.37 -6.33
N GLN A 148 -10.64 -5.62 -5.37
CA GLN A 148 -11.44 -5.15 -4.24
C GLN A 148 -12.60 -4.28 -4.72
N HIS A 149 -12.34 -3.44 -5.71
CA HIS A 149 -13.39 -2.67 -6.35
C HIS A 149 -14.43 -3.58 -7.03
N PHE A 150 -14.01 -4.60 -7.77
CA PHE A 150 -14.94 -5.53 -8.44
C PHE A 150 -15.78 -6.36 -7.46
N HIS A 151 -15.22 -6.73 -6.31
CA HIS A 151 -15.92 -7.54 -5.31
C HIS A 151 -16.83 -6.72 -4.40
N HIS A 152 -16.43 -5.49 -4.05
CA HIS A 152 -17.06 -4.73 -2.97
C HIS A 152 -17.68 -3.40 -3.42
N CYS A 153 -17.39 -2.94 -4.64
CA CYS A 153 -17.99 -1.73 -5.18
C CYS A 153 -18.95 -2.07 -6.32
N GLY A 154 -20.12 -1.41 -6.30
CA GLY A 154 -21.04 -1.42 -7.43
C GLY A 154 -20.53 -0.54 -8.59
N LYS A 155 -21.45 -0.01 -9.40
CA LYS A 155 -21.09 1.00 -10.41
C LYS A 155 -20.57 2.31 -9.79
N GLU A 156 -20.90 2.54 -8.54
CA GLU A 156 -20.42 3.66 -7.73
C GLU A 156 -18.93 3.47 -7.42
N GLY A 157 -18.14 4.54 -7.55
CA GLY A 157 -16.69 4.50 -7.31
C GLY A 157 -15.83 4.14 -8.52
N ARG A 158 -16.38 3.70 -9.67
CA ARG A 158 -15.59 3.45 -10.91
C ARG A 158 -14.75 4.66 -11.31
N ARG A 159 -15.31 5.87 -11.19
CA ARG A 159 -14.59 7.13 -11.45
C ARG A 159 -13.41 7.30 -10.50
N GLY A 160 -13.60 6.98 -9.21
CA GLY A 160 -12.54 7.02 -8.20
C GLY A 160 -11.42 6.04 -8.52
N LEU A 161 -11.76 4.80 -8.85
CA LEU A 161 -10.81 3.77 -9.30
C LEU A 161 -10.00 4.24 -10.51
N ILE A 162 -10.67 4.72 -11.56
CA ILE A 162 -9.99 5.21 -12.78
C ILE A 162 -9.09 6.40 -12.46
N MET A 163 -9.55 7.35 -11.65
CA MET A 163 -8.74 8.50 -11.26
C MET A 163 -7.52 8.10 -10.43
N MET A 164 -7.67 7.14 -9.51
CA MET A 164 -6.59 6.61 -8.69
C MET A 164 -5.57 5.87 -9.56
N LEU A 165 -6.00 4.92 -10.39
CA LEU A 165 -5.10 4.19 -11.30
C LEU A 165 -4.39 5.13 -12.27
N SER A 166 -5.11 6.10 -12.84
CA SER A 166 -4.51 7.13 -13.71
C SER A 166 -3.46 7.93 -12.96
N ARG A 167 -3.74 8.35 -11.72
CA ARG A 167 -2.79 9.11 -10.90
C ARG A 167 -1.53 8.30 -10.62
N ILE A 168 -1.64 7.02 -10.26
CA ILE A 168 -0.49 6.15 -10.00
C ILE A 168 0.30 5.90 -11.29
N PHE A 169 -0.39 5.59 -12.40
CA PHE A 169 0.25 5.41 -13.70
C PHE A 169 1.02 6.66 -14.14
N PHE A 170 0.38 7.83 -14.15
CA PHE A 170 1.02 9.08 -14.56
C PHE A 170 2.08 9.56 -13.56
N LYS A 171 1.96 9.27 -12.25
CA LYS A 171 3.04 9.51 -11.28
C LYS A 171 4.29 8.80 -11.76
N ASN A 172 4.21 7.48 -11.97
CA ASN A 172 5.34 6.64 -12.38
C ASN A 172 5.88 7.02 -13.77
N LEU A 173 4.98 7.29 -14.72
CA LEU A 173 5.36 7.74 -16.06
C LEU A 173 6.16 9.05 -16.02
N PHE A 174 5.72 10.03 -15.21
CA PHE A 174 6.41 11.31 -15.12
C PHE A 174 7.63 11.30 -14.18
N THR A 175 7.82 10.26 -13.38
CA THR A 175 9.02 10.08 -12.53
C THR A 175 10.04 9.11 -13.13
N TYR A 176 9.94 8.81 -14.42
CA TYR A 176 10.84 7.90 -15.16
C TYR A 176 10.79 6.44 -14.68
N GLN A 177 9.74 6.06 -13.95
CA GLN A 177 9.49 4.69 -13.48
C GLN A 177 8.63 3.93 -14.50
N TYR A 178 9.17 3.76 -15.72
CA TYR A 178 8.41 3.18 -16.85
C TYR A 178 8.11 1.70 -16.68
N GLU A 179 8.97 0.94 -16.01
CA GLU A 179 8.77 -0.49 -15.78
C GLU A 179 7.66 -0.68 -14.73
N THR A 180 7.61 0.21 -13.73
CA THR A 180 6.47 0.28 -12.81
C THR A 180 5.19 0.71 -13.52
N ALA A 181 5.23 1.73 -14.38
CA ALA A 181 4.07 2.16 -15.16
C ALA A 181 3.53 1.03 -16.07
N LEU A 182 4.42 0.28 -16.71
CA LEU A 182 4.08 -0.89 -17.52
C LEU A 182 3.47 -1.99 -16.65
N ALA A 183 4.06 -2.30 -15.48
CA ALA A 183 3.54 -3.28 -14.54
C ALA A 183 2.10 -2.94 -14.08
N ILE A 184 1.76 -1.66 -13.93
CA ILE A 184 0.39 -1.21 -13.67
C ILE A 184 -0.55 -1.51 -14.84
N THR A 185 -0.11 -1.33 -16.09
CA THR A 185 -0.89 -1.74 -17.28
C THR A 185 -1.18 -3.23 -17.26
N TYR A 186 -0.17 -4.07 -16.99
CA TYR A 186 -0.36 -5.51 -16.83
C TYR A 186 -1.34 -5.87 -15.71
N ALA A 187 -1.29 -5.15 -14.59
CA ALA A 187 -2.23 -5.35 -13.48
C ALA A 187 -3.68 -5.10 -13.90
N ILE A 188 -3.93 -4.04 -14.69
CA ILE A 188 -5.25 -3.70 -15.23
C ILE A 188 -5.73 -4.78 -16.22
N GLU A 189 -4.87 -5.20 -17.14
CA GLU A 189 -5.18 -6.25 -18.12
C GLU A 189 -5.52 -7.56 -17.42
N ASP A 190 -4.66 -8.02 -16.50
CA ASP A 190 -4.82 -9.29 -15.82
C ASP A 190 -6.04 -9.31 -14.90
N ALA A 191 -6.30 -8.23 -14.15
CA ALA A 191 -7.51 -8.13 -13.33
C ALA A 191 -8.80 -8.19 -14.19
N SER A 192 -8.73 -7.73 -15.45
CA SER A 192 -9.87 -7.73 -16.38
C SER A 192 -10.10 -9.08 -17.09
N LYS A 193 -9.18 -10.05 -17.01
CA LYS A 193 -9.29 -11.35 -17.72
C LYS A 193 -10.33 -12.32 -17.12
N GLY A 194 -10.92 -11.98 -15.98
CA GLY A 194 -11.95 -12.80 -15.33
C GLY A 194 -11.40 -13.97 -14.53
N SER A 195 -12.29 -14.79 -13.96
CA SER A 195 -11.95 -15.80 -12.93
C SER A 195 -10.98 -16.89 -13.41
N GLU A 196 -11.03 -17.27 -14.69
CA GLU A 196 -10.16 -18.31 -15.24
C GLU A 196 -8.67 -17.93 -15.12
N PHE A 197 -8.34 -16.66 -15.29
CA PHE A 197 -6.98 -16.16 -15.07
C PHE A 197 -6.50 -16.41 -13.64
N TRP A 198 -7.34 -16.10 -12.65
CA TRP A 198 -7.01 -16.24 -11.24
C TRP A 198 -6.84 -17.69 -10.82
N THR A 199 -7.74 -18.57 -11.27
CA THR A 199 -7.64 -20.01 -10.99
C THR A 199 -6.37 -20.63 -11.59
N LYS A 200 -5.94 -20.18 -12.78
CA LYS A 200 -4.72 -20.68 -13.42
C LYS A 200 -3.42 -20.13 -12.81
N ASN A 201 -3.48 -19.00 -12.10
CA ASN A 201 -2.30 -18.27 -11.63
C ASN A 201 -2.29 -18.05 -10.11
N VAL A 202 -2.83 -18.97 -9.31
CA VAL A 202 -2.98 -18.80 -7.84
C VAL A 202 -1.69 -18.36 -7.13
N ASP A 203 -0.53 -18.91 -7.53
CA ASP A 203 0.77 -18.58 -6.93
C ASP A 203 1.50 -17.40 -7.62
N MET A 204 0.94 -16.91 -8.73
CA MET A 204 1.50 -15.86 -9.59
C MET A 204 2.95 -16.12 -10.04
N SER A 205 3.41 -17.37 -10.05
CA SER A 205 4.81 -17.72 -10.33
C SER A 205 5.25 -17.39 -11.76
N GLU A 206 4.43 -17.73 -12.76
CA GLU A 206 4.70 -17.39 -14.17
C GLU A 206 4.57 -15.89 -14.43
N LYS A 207 3.55 -15.25 -13.84
CA LYS A 207 3.41 -13.78 -13.90
C LYS A 207 4.59 -13.07 -13.26
N ARG A 208 5.13 -13.58 -12.15
CA ARG A 208 6.33 -13.05 -11.52
C ARG A 208 7.53 -13.12 -12.44
N LYS A 209 7.74 -14.23 -13.15
CA LYS A 209 8.82 -14.36 -14.15
C LYS A 209 8.63 -13.35 -15.29
N GLU A 210 7.42 -13.24 -15.81
CA GLU A 210 7.07 -12.32 -16.89
C GLU A 210 7.33 -10.86 -16.50
N ILE A 211 6.80 -10.40 -15.36
CA ILE A 211 6.98 -9.03 -14.90
C ILE A 211 8.45 -8.75 -14.56
N ASN A 212 9.15 -9.68 -13.90
CA ASN A 212 10.57 -9.49 -13.57
C ASN A 212 11.46 -9.42 -14.82
N ALA A 213 11.08 -10.06 -15.92
CA ALA A 213 11.80 -9.96 -17.19
C ALA A 213 11.71 -8.55 -17.81
N LEU A 214 10.71 -7.76 -17.44
CA LEU A 214 10.57 -6.35 -17.86
C LEU A 214 11.52 -5.42 -17.11
N ILE A 215 12.03 -5.83 -15.94
CA ILE A 215 12.77 -4.95 -15.05
C ILE A 215 14.25 -4.90 -15.47
N SER A 216 14.70 -3.73 -15.89
CA SER A 216 16.08 -3.44 -16.29
C SER A 216 16.63 -2.23 -15.53
N ASN A 217 15.96 -1.09 -15.63
CA ASN A 217 16.40 0.20 -15.10
C ASN A 217 15.97 0.44 -13.64
N GLU A 218 14.89 -0.20 -13.20
CA GLU A 218 14.36 -0.06 -11.84
C GLU A 218 14.88 -1.15 -10.88
N LYS A 219 15.87 -1.94 -11.31
CA LYS A 219 16.59 -2.84 -10.40
C LYS A 219 17.41 -2.02 -9.40
N ALA A 220 17.38 -2.46 -8.14
CA ALA A 220 18.32 -1.97 -7.14
C ALA A 220 19.74 -2.28 -7.61
N VAL A 221 20.58 -1.25 -7.66
CA VAL A 221 22.00 -1.34 -8.01
C VAL A 221 22.81 -0.71 -6.91
N ASP A 222 23.98 -1.24 -6.66
CA ASP A 222 24.92 -0.62 -5.73
C ASP A 222 25.34 0.73 -6.28
N VAL A 223 25.16 1.77 -5.46
CA VAL A 223 25.52 3.14 -5.79
C VAL A 223 26.79 3.49 -5.02
N SER A 224 27.75 4.12 -5.70
CA SER A 224 28.97 4.58 -5.03
C SER A 224 28.65 5.63 -3.97
N LEU A 225 29.48 5.69 -2.92
CA LEU A 225 29.33 6.67 -1.84
C LEU A 225 29.36 8.11 -2.38
N ASP A 226 30.16 8.39 -3.41
CA ASP A 226 30.23 9.72 -4.02
C ASP A 226 28.92 10.14 -4.68
N ILE A 227 28.26 9.22 -5.42
CA ILE A 227 26.96 9.50 -6.02
C ILE A 227 25.92 9.70 -4.92
N PHE A 228 25.92 8.83 -3.91
CA PHE A 228 25.00 8.95 -2.77
C PHE A 228 25.19 10.28 -2.02
N ALA A 229 26.42 10.68 -1.73
CA ALA A 229 26.74 11.94 -1.06
C ALA A 229 26.39 13.17 -1.91
N SER A 230 26.44 13.04 -3.24
CA SER A 230 26.04 14.10 -4.17
C SER A 230 24.52 14.18 -4.39
N ALA A 231 23.77 13.14 -3.98
CA ALA A 231 22.33 13.10 -4.14
C ALA A 231 21.69 14.18 -3.25
N ARG A 232 20.80 14.98 -3.84
CA ARG A 232 20.00 15.96 -3.10
C ARG A 232 18.59 15.41 -2.90
N ALA A 233 18.27 15.07 -1.67
CA ALA A 233 16.88 14.84 -1.26
C ALA A 233 16.17 16.19 -1.12
N GLY A 234 14.91 16.26 -1.54
CA GLY A 234 14.08 17.44 -1.30
C GLY A 234 12.97 17.61 -2.34
N ASN A 235 12.03 18.47 -2.00
CA ASN A 235 10.97 18.89 -2.91
C ASN A 235 11.42 20.21 -3.58
N PRO A 236 12.03 20.18 -4.79
CA PRO A 236 12.48 21.40 -5.44
C PRO A 236 11.32 22.38 -5.57
N HIS A 237 11.54 23.63 -5.16
CA HIS A 237 10.51 24.65 -5.21
C HIS A 237 10.22 25.03 -6.67
N GLU A 238 9.25 24.34 -7.28
CA GLU A 238 8.85 24.53 -8.67
C GLU A 238 7.92 25.75 -8.81
N ASN A 239 8.30 26.71 -9.64
CA ASN A 239 7.44 27.85 -9.96
C ASN A 239 6.30 27.45 -10.93
N ARG A 240 5.22 28.26 -11.00
CA ARG A 240 4.02 27.92 -11.80
C ARG A 240 4.32 27.72 -13.29
N LEU A 241 5.24 28.49 -13.86
CA LEU A 241 5.61 28.39 -15.27
C LEU A 241 6.35 27.07 -15.56
N ALA A 242 7.34 26.73 -14.72
CA ALA A 242 8.07 25.47 -14.81
C ALA A 242 7.12 24.27 -14.72
N ARG A 243 6.11 24.35 -13.84
CA ARG A 243 5.04 23.35 -13.76
C ARG A 243 4.27 23.21 -15.07
N VAL A 244 3.81 24.32 -15.65
CA VAL A 244 3.10 24.30 -16.93
C VAL A 244 3.97 23.73 -18.05
N ILE A 245 5.23 24.13 -18.13
CA ILE A 245 6.20 23.59 -19.11
C ILE A 245 6.36 22.08 -18.91
N ARG A 246 6.59 21.63 -17.68
CA ARG A 246 6.73 20.21 -17.34
C ARG A 246 5.50 19.40 -17.76
N TRP A 247 4.29 19.86 -17.45
CA TRP A 247 3.07 19.16 -17.87
C TRP A 247 2.87 19.19 -19.38
N SER A 248 3.05 20.34 -20.02
CA SER A 248 2.88 20.50 -21.48
C SER A 248 3.89 19.72 -22.31
N THR A 249 5.06 19.43 -21.74
CA THR A 249 6.13 18.66 -22.40
C THR A 249 6.18 17.20 -21.97
N LEU A 250 5.22 16.74 -21.15
CA LEU A 250 5.25 15.42 -20.51
C LEU A 250 6.61 15.16 -19.84
N ASN A 251 6.99 16.03 -18.91
CA ASN A 251 8.29 16.01 -18.23
C ASN A 251 9.51 15.99 -19.18
N GLY A 252 9.43 16.75 -20.26
CA GLY A 252 10.49 16.84 -21.27
C GLY A 252 10.46 15.77 -22.35
N HIS A 253 9.54 14.81 -22.33
CA HIS A 253 9.40 13.79 -23.38
C HIS A 253 9.06 14.36 -24.76
N LEU A 254 8.37 15.51 -24.81
CA LEU A 254 8.02 16.18 -26.06
C LEU A 254 9.07 17.21 -26.49
N LEU A 255 10.14 17.41 -25.70
CA LEU A 255 11.23 18.30 -26.06
C LEU A 255 12.22 17.57 -26.99
N PRO A 256 12.73 18.24 -28.04
CA PRO A 256 13.83 17.72 -28.84
C PRO A 256 15.02 17.34 -27.95
N LYS A 257 15.71 16.25 -28.28
CA LYS A 257 16.88 15.75 -27.51
C LYS A 257 17.98 16.79 -27.28
N ILE A 258 18.05 17.82 -28.11
CA ILE A 258 18.99 18.95 -27.99
C ILE A 258 18.80 19.72 -26.67
N PHE A 259 17.58 19.72 -26.12
CA PHE A 259 17.26 20.36 -24.83
C PHE A 259 17.44 19.43 -23.63
N LEU A 260 17.69 18.14 -23.86
CA LEU A 260 17.93 17.14 -22.83
C LEU A 260 19.45 16.97 -22.67
N ASN A 261 20.05 17.64 -21.69
CA ASN A 261 21.47 17.46 -21.38
C ASN A 261 21.74 15.97 -21.08
N GLY A 262 22.67 15.35 -21.82
CA GLY A 262 22.99 13.92 -21.72
C GLY A 262 23.38 13.44 -20.32
N ASP A 263 23.84 14.35 -19.45
CA ASP A 263 24.23 14.07 -18.07
C ASP A 263 23.09 14.16 -17.04
N MET A 264 21.89 14.63 -17.41
CA MET A 264 20.76 14.75 -16.48
C MET A 264 20.01 13.44 -16.23
N TYR A 265 20.27 12.38 -17.01
CA TYR A 265 19.59 11.09 -16.86
C TYR A 265 19.91 10.35 -15.55
N GLY A 266 20.95 10.76 -14.82
CA GLY A 266 21.37 10.11 -13.57
C GLY A 266 21.41 10.98 -12.31
N LYS A 267 21.44 12.32 -12.43
CA LYS A 267 21.74 13.21 -11.30
C LYS A 267 20.54 13.81 -10.59
N THR A 268 19.36 13.66 -11.16
CA THR A 268 18.09 14.04 -10.53
C THR A 268 17.13 12.85 -10.56
N LYS A 269 17.58 11.71 -10.01
CA LYS A 269 16.67 10.74 -9.39
C LYS A 269 16.03 11.43 -8.18
N ALA A 270 15.16 12.41 -8.45
CA ALA A 270 14.36 13.02 -7.42
C ALA A 270 13.40 11.93 -6.94
N MET A 271 13.75 11.33 -5.81
CA MET A 271 12.81 10.71 -4.89
C MET A 271 11.71 11.72 -4.61
N HIS A 272 10.70 11.73 -5.48
CA HIS A 272 9.39 12.25 -5.19
C HIS A 272 8.59 11.11 -4.60
N ILE A 273 8.85 10.86 -3.30
CA ILE A 273 7.92 10.13 -2.44
C ILE A 273 6.66 10.98 -2.34
#